data_AF-A0A194PDJ0-F1
#
_entry.id   AF-A0A194PDJ0-F1
#
_cell.length_a   1.000
_cell.length_b   1.000
_cell.length_c   1.000
_cell.angle_alpha   90.00
_cell.angle_beta   90.00
_cell.angle_gamma   90.00
#
_symmetry.space_group_name_H-M   'P 1'
#
loop_
_entity.id
_entity.type
_entity.pdbx_description
1 polymer ?
#
loop_
_entity_poly.entity_id
_entity_poly.type
_entity_poly.pdbx_seq_one_letter_code
_entity_poly.pdbx_strand_id
1 'polypeptide(L)'
;MAEDVTSITNDKKKYVKGDGHFVRNCVIEALWADVAMRVKLLEGANPAIARKQVTELSEQFQAALVAYDEGLSDDKIMASAVWRRFYSLSEDANAMDIEKIVHFIRHQVSELDKIPSKDLKWKPVFTWLSINDH
;
A
#
# COMPACT_ATOMS: atom_id res chain seq x y z
N MET A 1 0.41 -4.68 -15.13
CA MET A 1 -0.88 -3.95 -15.10
C MET A 1 -2.00 -4.91 -15.49
N ALA A 2 -2.96 -5.19 -14.62
CA ALA A 2 -4.09 -6.06 -14.97
C ALA A 2 -4.97 -5.37 -16.02
N GLU A 3 -5.25 -6.04 -17.12
CA GLU A 3 -6.02 -5.47 -18.22
C GLU A 3 -7.50 -5.38 -17.84
N ASP A 4 -8.06 -4.18 -17.96
CA ASP A 4 -9.50 -3.99 -17.86
C ASP A 4 -10.17 -4.54 -19.13
N VAL A 5 -11.21 -5.34 -18.97
CA VAL A 5 -11.90 -5.99 -20.10
C VAL A 5 -13.19 -5.25 -20.41
N THR A 6 -13.37 -4.85 -21.66
CA THR A 6 -14.68 -4.40 -22.16
C THR A 6 -15.47 -5.61 -22.65
N SER A 7 -16.51 -6.02 -21.92
CA SER A 7 -17.41 -7.09 -22.38
C SER A 7 -18.52 -6.51 -23.26
N ILE A 8 -18.73 -7.09 -24.44
CA ILE A 8 -19.85 -6.74 -25.33
C ILE A 8 -20.99 -7.74 -25.05
N THR A 9 -22.03 -7.28 -24.37
CA THR A 9 -23.32 -7.99 -24.28
C THR A 9 -24.43 -6.96 -24.44
N ASN A 10 -25.22 -7.09 -25.52
CA ASN A 10 -26.34 -6.25 -25.95
C ASN A 10 -26.17 -4.73 -25.69
N ASP A 11 -25.66 -4.01 -26.70
CA ASP A 11 -25.68 -2.55 -26.89
C ASP A 11 -25.14 -1.63 -25.78
N LYS A 12 -24.53 -2.16 -24.72
CA LYS A 12 -23.81 -1.36 -23.72
C LYS A 12 -22.42 -1.93 -23.46
N LYS A 13 -21.37 -1.14 -23.78
CA LYS A 13 -20.00 -1.43 -23.33
C LYS A 13 -20.00 -1.46 -21.80
N LYS A 14 -19.89 -2.66 -21.20
CA LYS A 14 -19.76 -2.81 -19.76
C LYS A 14 -18.26 -2.89 -19.42
N TYR A 15 -17.80 -1.92 -18.65
CA TYR A 15 -16.46 -1.93 -18.08
C TYR A 15 -16.40 -3.01 -17.00
N VAL A 16 -15.49 -3.98 -17.17
CA VAL A 16 -15.18 -4.99 -16.17
C VAL A 16 -13.82 -4.65 -15.58
N LYS A 17 -13.82 -4.32 -14.30
CA LYS A 17 -12.61 -4.05 -13.51
C LYS A 17 -11.68 -5.27 -13.59
N GLY A 18 -10.42 -5.04 -13.93
CA GLY A 18 -9.41 -6.09 -14.07
C GLY A 18 -9.00 -6.73 -12.74
N ASP A 19 -8.20 -7.81 -12.85
CA ASP A 19 -7.78 -8.63 -11.70
C ASP A 19 -7.01 -7.84 -10.63
N GLY A 20 -6.28 -6.79 -11.01
CA GLY A 20 -5.56 -5.91 -10.10
C GLY A 20 -6.50 -5.14 -9.15
N HIS A 21 -7.68 -4.74 -9.62
CA HIS A 21 -8.69 -4.10 -8.76
C HIS A 21 -9.21 -5.08 -7.71
N PHE A 22 -9.42 -6.36 -8.08
CA PHE A 22 -9.84 -7.39 -7.15
C PHE A 22 -8.79 -7.63 -6.07
N VAL A 23 -7.53 -7.86 -6.46
CA VAL A 23 -6.43 -8.10 -5.52
C VAL A 23 -6.22 -6.92 -4.58
N ARG A 24 -6.24 -5.68 -5.11
CA ARG A 24 -6.18 -4.46 -4.30
C ARG A 24 -7.28 -4.42 -3.23
N ASN A 25 -8.52 -4.75 -3.60
CA ASN A 25 -9.63 -4.79 -2.65
C ASN A 25 -9.37 -5.81 -1.53
N CYS A 26 -8.93 -7.01 -1.87
CA CYS A 26 -8.62 -8.02 -0.87
C CYS A 26 -7.55 -7.54 0.14
N VAL A 27 -6.51 -6.84 -0.35
CA VAL A 27 -5.45 -6.29 0.53
C VAL A 27 -6.00 -5.20 1.45
N ILE A 28 -6.82 -4.28 0.92
CA ILE A 28 -7.43 -3.20 1.71
C ILE A 28 -8.41 -3.75 2.74
N GLU A 29 -9.22 -4.74 2.36
CA GLU A 29 -10.17 -5.41 3.27
C GLU A 29 -9.42 -6.14 4.39
N ALA A 30 -8.35 -6.87 4.06
CA ALA A 30 -7.50 -7.55 5.04
C ALA A 30 -6.84 -6.56 6.01
N LEU A 31 -6.33 -5.42 5.51
CA LEU A 31 -5.78 -4.35 6.33
C LEU A 31 -6.81 -3.84 7.36
N TRP A 32 -8.01 -3.49 6.92
CA TRP A 32 -9.04 -2.96 7.82
C TRP A 32 -9.59 -4.01 8.78
N ALA A 33 -9.63 -5.28 8.38
CA ALA A 33 -9.93 -6.38 9.29
C ALA A 33 -8.88 -6.50 10.40
N ASP A 34 -7.59 -6.38 10.07
CA ASP A 34 -6.49 -6.41 11.06
C ASP A 34 -6.56 -5.21 12.01
N VAL A 35 -6.80 -4.00 11.49
CA VAL A 35 -7.01 -2.80 12.31
C VAL A 35 -8.19 -2.99 13.27
N ALA A 36 -9.32 -3.52 12.80
CA ALA A 36 -10.49 -3.77 13.63
C ALA A 36 -10.23 -4.80 14.74
N MET A 37 -9.35 -5.79 14.49
CA MET A 37 -8.91 -6.73 15.52
C MET A 37 -7.99 -6.06 16.54
N ARG A 38 -6.98 -5.31 16.10
CA ARG A 38 -6.00 -4.63 16.97
C ARG A 38 -6.64 -3.60 17.87
N VAL A 39 -7.63 -2.86 17.38
CA VAL A 39 -8.37 -1.87 18.19
C VAL A 39 -9.07 -2.53 19.38
N LYS A 40 -9.52 -3.77 19.25
CA LYS A 40 -10.14 -4.52 20.37
C LYS A 40 -9.14 -4.91 21.44
N LEU A 41 -7.86 -5.07 21.09
CA LEU A 41 -6.78 -5.40 22.02
C LEU A 41 -6.35 -4.22 22.90
N LEU A 42 -6.77 -3.00 22.56
CA LEU A 42 -6.54 -1.80 23.37
C LEU A 42 -7.48 -1.77 24.59
N GLU A 43 -7.63 -2.89 25.31
CA GLU A 43 -8.57 -3.05 26.43
C GLU A 43 -8.52 -1.85 27.40
N GLY A 44 -9.69 -1.26 27.68
CA GLY A 44 -9.81 -0.07 28.53
C GLY A 44 -9.61 1.27 27.81
N ALA A 45 -9.23 1.28 26.52
CA ALA A 45 -9.17 2.50 25.74
C ALA A 45 -10.58 3.10 25.55
N ASN A 46 -10.68 4.41 25.77
CA ASN A 46 -11.91 5.15 25.54
C ASN A 46 -12.37 4.94 24.07
N PRO A 47 -13.60 4.46 23.82
CA PRO A 47 -14.10 4.23 22.46
C PRO A 47 -14.00 5.45 21.54
N ALA A 48 -14.05 6.67 22.11
CA ALA A 48 -13.86 7.90 21.35
C ALA A 48 -12.40 8.07 20.87
N ILE A 49 -11.42 7.71 21.70
CA ILE A 49 -10.00 7.73 21.34
C ILE A 49 -9.72 6.68 20.26
N ALA A 50 -10.25 5.46 20.42
CA ALA A 50 -10.09 4.40 19.43
C ALA A 50 -10.66 4.82 18.06
N ARG A 51 -11.87 5.40 18.02
CA ARG A 51 -12.44 5.93 16.77
C ARG A 51 -11.56 7.01 16.15
N LYS A 52 -11.07 7.96 16.96
CA LYS A 52 -10.17 9.02 16.49
C LYS A 52 -8.90 8.45 15.86
N GLN A 53 -8.25 7.49 16.51
CA GLN A 53 -7.03 6.85 16.00
C GLN A 53 -7.29 6.09 14.69
N VAL A 54 -8.42 5.41 14.55
CA VAL A 54 -8.80 4.73 13.29
C VAL A 54 -9.05 5.74 12.17
N THR A 55 -9.70 6.87 12.47
CA THR A 55 -9.88 7.97 11.51
C THR A 55 -8.54 8.55 11.07
N GLU A 56 -7.65 8.85 12.01
CA GLU A 56 -6.29 9.34 11.71
C GLU A 56 -5.51 8.34 10.85
N LEU A 57 -5.58 7.04 11.16
CA LEU A 57 -4.95 5.99 10.36
C LEU A 57 -5.50 5.95 8.93
N SER A 58 -6.82 6.11 8.76
CA SER A 58 -7.46 6.17 7.44
C SER A 58 -6.98 7.36 6.62
N GLU A 59 -6.93 8.55 7.22
CA GLU A 59 -6.42 9.76 6.57
C GLU A 59 -4.94 9.61 6.18
N GLN A 60 -4.12 9.05 7.07
CA GLN A 60 -2.71 8.77 6.80
C GLN A 60 -2.53 7.75 5.67
N PHE A 61 -3.35 6.69 5.65
CA PHE A 61 -3.33 5.68 4.59
C PHE A 61 -3.68 6.29 3.22
N GLN A 62 -4.74 7.10 3.13
CA GLN A 62 -5.12 7.78 1.90
C GLN A 62 -4.02 8.75 1.42
N ALA A 63 -3.45 9.52 2.34
CA ALA A 63 -2.37 10.44 2.01
C ALA A 63 -1.09 9.70 1.57
N ALA A 64 -0.83 8.51 2.12
CA ALA A 64 0.29 7.67 1.71
C ALA A 64 0.10 7.12 0.29
N LEU A 65 -1.11 6.67 -0.07
CA LEU A 65 -1.40 6.20 -1.43
C LEU A 65 -1.09 7.28 -2.48
N VAL A 66 -1.53 8.52 -2.25
CA VAL A 66 -1.26 9.64 -3.16
C VAL A 66 0.25 9.94 -3.22
N ALA A 67 0.92 10.03 -2.08
CA ALA A 67 2.34 10.35 -2.02
C ALA A 67 3.22 9.27 -2.67
N TYR A 68 2.86 7.99 -2.52
CA TYR A 68 3.61 6.89 -3.12
C TYR A 68 3.37 6.80 -4.61
N ASP A 69 2.16 7.05 -5.11
CA ASP A 69 1.87 7.11 -6.55
C ASP A 69 2.75 8.17 -7.25
N GLU A 70 2.85 9.37 -6.66
CA GLU A 70 3.77 10.40 -7.15
C GLU A 70 5.23 9.99 -7.01
N GLY A 71 5.59 9.39 -5.87
CA GLY A 71 6.95 8.90 -5.57
C GLY A 71 7.43 7.81 -6.54
N LEU A 72 6.54 7.06 -7.19
CA LEU A 72 6.93 6.10 -8.21
C LEU A 72 7.65 6.76 -9.40
N SER A 73 7.48 8.07 -9.62
CA SER A 73 8.13 8.81 -10.70
C SER A 73 9.47 9.46 -10.32
N ASP A 74 9.69 9.82 -9.05
CA ASP A 74 10.90 10.52 -8.58
C ASP A 74 11.30 10.06 -7.17
N ASP A 75 12.54 9.60 -7.01
CA ASP A 75 13.09 9.15 -5.73
C ASP A 75 13.15 10.24 -4.66
N LYS A 76 13.28 11.51 -5.04
CA LYS A 76 13.22 12.62 -4.07
C LYS A 76 11.82 12.74 -3.47
N ILE A 77 10.79 12.52 -4.29
CA ILE A 77 9.40 12.52 -3.83
C ILE A 77 9.14 11.29 -2.96
N MET A 78 9.65 10.12 -3.37
CA MET A 78 9.58 8.90 -2.55
C MET A 78 10.29 9.07 -1.20
N ALA A 79 11.50 9.63 -1.18
CA ALA A 79 12.25 9.92 0.04
C ALA A 79 11.48 10.89 0.95
N SER A 80 10.89 11.95 0.39
CA SER A 80 10.00 12.86 1.12
C SER A 80 8.78 12.16 1.70
N ALA A 81 8.17 11.22 0.96
CA ALA A 81 7.05 10.43 1.46
C ALA A 81 7.48 9.50 2.61
N VAL A 82 8.62 8.81 2.47
CA VAL A 82 9.21 7.95 3.51
C VAL A 82 9.52 8.75 4.77
N TRP A 83 10.19 9.88 4.63
CA TRP A 83 10.52 10.77 5.76
C TRP A 83 9.28 11.25 6.51
N ARG A 84 8.25 11.67 5.77
CA ARG A 84 6.96 12.08 6.36
C ARG A 84 6.26 10.97 7.12
N ARG A 85 6.32 9.73 6.62
CA ARG A 85 5.49 8.63 7.12
C ARG A 85 6.18 7.77 8.17
N PHE A 86 7.41 7.35 7.92
CA PHE A 86 8.15 6.50 8.84
C PHE A 86 8.84 7.28 9.95
N TYR A 87 9.27 8.51 9.67
CA TYR A 87 10.02 9.34 10.63
C TYR A 87 9.23 10.53 11.14
N SER A 88 7.95 10.65 10.78
CA SER A 88 7.07 11.74 11.22
C SER A 88 7.67 13.14 11.01
N LEU A 89 8.38 13.36 9.89
CA LEU A 89 9.08 14.63 9.60
C LEU A 89 10.17 15.01 10.61
N SER A 90 10.70 14.06 11.39
CA SER A 90 11.74 14.33 12.37
C SER A 90 13.02 14.85 11.69
N GLU A 91 13.56 15.95 12.20
CA GLU A 91 14.84 16.52 11.76
C GLU A 91 16.03 15.61 12.12
N ASP A 92 15.85 14.74 13.12
CA ASP A 92 16.86 13.77 13.56
C ASP A 92 16.89 12.50 12.68
N ALA A 93 16.02 12.42 11.67
CA ALA A 93 15.96 11.28 10.77
C ALA A 93 17.27 11.15 9.97
N ASN A 94 17.90 9.97 10.05
CA ASN A 94 19.11 9.69 9.29
C ASN A 94 18.78 9.56 7.79
N ALA A 95 19.38 10.41 6.97
CA ALA A 95 19.21 10.39 5.52
C ALA A 95 19.58 9.03 4.88
N MET A 96 20.58 8.33 5.43
CA MET A 96 20.99 7.01 4.93
C MET A 96 19.91 5.95 5.15
N ASP A 97 19.15 6.03 6.24
CA ASP A 97 18.08 5.07 6.50
C ASP A 97 16.87 5.33 5.59
N ILE A 98 16.59 6.60 5.29
CA ILE A 98 15.58 7.00 4.31
C ILE A 98 15.96 6.49 2.91
N GLU A 99 17.21 6.69 2.49
CA GLU A 99 17.72 6.19 1.21
C GLU A 99 17.57 4.67 1.11
N LYS A 100 17.96 3.92 2.14
CA LYS A 100 17.80 2.45 2.18
C LYS A 100 16.36 2.02 2.00
N ILE A 101 15.41 2.67 2.68
CA ILE A 101 13.99 2.37 2.52
C ILE A 101 13.53 2.66 1.08
N VAL A 102 13.97 3.77 0.48
CA VAL A 102 13.64 4.09 -0.92
C VAL A 102 14.20 3.02 -1.87
N HIS A 103 15.46 2.64 -1.69
CA HIS A 103 16.11 1.60 -2.49
C HIS A 103 15.36 0.25 -2.37
N PHE A 104 15.02 -0.14 -1.14
CA PHE A 104 14.20 -1.32 -0.86
C PHE A 104 12.84 -1.26 -1.56
N ILE A 105 12.12 -0.14 -1.48
CA ILE A 105 10.82 0.03 -2.15
C ILE A 105 10.97 -0.16 -3.66
N ARG A 106 12.00 0.42 -4.29
CA ARG A 106 12.25 0.28 -5.73
C ARG A 106 12.47 -1.17 -6.14
N HIS A 107 13.32 -1.88 -5.41
CA HIS A 107 13.56 -3.30 -5.66
C HIS A 107 12.31 -4.15 -5.43
N GLN A 108 11.58 -3.90 -4.35
CA GLN A 108 10.37 -4.65 -4.06
C GLN A 108 9.30 -4.44 -5.14
N VAL A 109 9.12 -3.21 -5.65
CA VAL A 109 8.22 -2.93 -6.77
C VAL A 109 8.69 -3.63 -8.04
N SER A 110 10.00 -3.62 -8.33
CA SER A 110 10.55 -4.33 -9.49
C SER A 110 10.30 -5.84 -9.44
N GLU A 111 10.40 -6.47 -8.26
CA GLU A 111 10.06 -7.88 -8.10
C GLU A 111 8.56 -8.16 -8.24
N LEU A 112 7.71 -7.29 -7.70
CA LEU A 112 6.26 -7.42 -7.81
C LEU A 112 5.77 -7.26 -9.26
N ASP A 113 6.39 -6.37 -10.04
CA ASP A 113 6.05 -6.15 -11.46
C ASP A 113 6.35 -7.35 -12.35
N LYS A 114 7.23 -8.25 -11.92
CA LYS A 114 7.54 -9.50 -12.63
C LYS A 114 6.44 -10.56 -12.48
N ILE A 115 5.51 -10.39 -11.54
CA ILE A 115 4.45 -11.37 -11.26
C ILE A 115 3.35 -11.27 -12.33
N PRO A 116 3.06 -12.34 -13.08
CA PRO A 116 1.97 -12.34 -14.06
C PRO A 116 0.60 -12.16 -13.39
N SER A 117 -0.30 -11.40 -14.02
CA SER A 117 -1.66 -11.13 -13.49
C SER A 117 -2.44 -12.40 -13.13
N LYS A 118 -2.28 -13.48 -13.90
CA LYS A 118 -2.92 -14.79 -13.65
C LYS A 118 -2.49 -15.41 -12.30
N ASP A 119 -1.24 -15.24 -11.93
CA ASP A 119 -0.63 -15.84 -10.74
C ASP A 119 -0.94 -14.96 -9.51
N LEU A 120 -1.15 -13.66 -9.74
CA LEU A 120 -1.59 -12.72 -8.70
C LEU A 120 -2.99 -13.05 -8.17
N LYS A 121 -3.89 -13.57 -9.03
CA LYS A 121 -5.29 -13.86 -8.69
C LYS A 121 -5.47 -15.16 -7.92
N TRP A 122 -4.69 -16.19 -8.26
CA TRP A 122 -4.89 -17.54 -7.74
C TRP A 122 -3.69 -17.96 -6.89
N LYS A 123 -3.80 -17.70 -5.56
CA LYS A 123 -2.74 -17.96 -4.55
C LYS A 123 -1.40 -17.31 -4.93
N PRO A 124 -1.30 -15.98 -4.84
CA PRO A 124 -0.05 -15.30 -5.14
C PRO A 124 1.06 -15.78 -4.20
N VAL A 125 2.18 -16.17 -4.78
CA VAL A 125 3.41 -16.46 -4.05
C VAL A 125 4.32 -15.25 -4.18
N PHE A 126 4.47 -14.51 -3.09
CA PHE A 126 5.33 -13.33 -3.04
C PHE A 126 6.67 -13.72 -2.40
N THR A 127 7.75 -13.38 -3.08
CA THR A 127 9.07 -13.34 -2.44
C THR A 127 9.26 -11.93 -1.90
N TRP A 128 9.11 -11.78 -0.58
CA TRP A 128 9.38 -10.52 0.09
C TRP A 128 10.87 -10.36 0.27
N LEU A 129 11.41 -9.23 -0.19
CA LEU A 129 12.81 -8.89 0.00
C LEU A 129 13.05 -8.53 1.47
N SER A 130 14.29 -8.68 1.92
CA SER A 130 14.74 -8.17 3.22
C SER A 130 15.29 -6.76 3.05
N ILE A 131 14.87 -5.82 3.90
CA ILE A 131 15.45 -4.48 3.91
C ILE A 131 16.94 -4.50 4.30
N ASN A 132 17.40 -5.55 5.00
CA ASN A 132 18.80 -5.67 5.40
C ASN A 132 19.73 -6.10 4.25
N ASP A 133 19.16 -6.54 3.13
CA ASP A 133 19.93 -6.92 1.94
C ASP A 133 20.17 -5.71 1.01
N HIS A 134 19.83 -4.50 1.49
CA HIS A 134 19.82 -3.20 0.80
C HIS A 134 20.40 -2.09 1.69
#